data_AF-A0A537MVX4-F1
#
_entry.id   AF-A0A537MVX4-F1
#
_cell.length_a   1.000
_cell.length_b   1.000
_cell.length_c   1.000
_cell.angle_alpha   90.00
_cell.angle_beta   90.00
_cell.angle_gamma   90.00
#
_symmetry.space_group_name_H-M   'P 1'
#
loop_
_entity.id
_entity.type
_entity.pdbx_description
1 polymer ?
#
loop_
_entity_poly.entity_id
_entity_poly.type
_entity_poly.pdbx_seq_one_letter_code
_entity_poly.pdbx_strand_id
1 'polypeptide(L)'
;MGIRSWMAAALAAGLMAAAPAMAQPIVIGVSTAQTGPAAVAAEWELWGVNLAIEEINAAGGVLGRKLEILVMDNKCNPSEAVNVANKLVEAKVVAIEGSHCSSAHLASMKIIQDAKIPMITGIASNPQITTLSGKGGNDYAFRISASDAGMMQALGIYLAAKKPFKTVAIVAEDSDFGRGGADAFKAAVVPKAGLEVVSTDIHPQNAPDFTSILTRLQQRRPDAIATFQLGGDSLNFLRQAMQVGVRIPFTGRIELGGRNTPIIEAGGLEKS
;
A
#
# COMPACT_ATOMS: atom_id res chain seq x y z
N MET A 1 -39.56 -10.99 66.22
CA MET A 1 -39.12 -10.85 64.81
C MET A 1 -37.68 -10.38 64.82
N GLY A 2 -36.76 -11.28 64.45
CA GLY A 2 -35.35 -11.18 64.82
C GLY A 2 -34.49 -10.36 63.86
N ILE A 3 -33.47 -9.72 64.44
CA ILE A 3 -32.40 -8.93 63.83
C ILE A 3 -31.64 -9.69 62.69
N ARG A 4 -31.87 -11.00 62.54
CA ARG A 4 -31.26 -11.86 61.53
C ARG A 4 -31.73 -11.61 60.08
N SER A 5 -32.87 -10.97 59.85
CA SER A 5 -33.38 -10.71 58.49
C SER A 5 -32.77 -9.48 57.81
N TRP A 6 -32.09 -8.60 58.55
CA TRP A 6 -31.52 -7.36 58.01
C TRP A 6 -30.07 -7.53 57.51
N MET A 7 -29.31 -8.50 58.05
CA MET A 7 -27.95 -8.80 57.59
C MET A 7 -27.92 -9.52 56.23
N ALA A 8 -28.98 -10.23 55.85
CA ALA A 8 -29.06 -10.89 54.54
C ALA A 8 -29.34 -9.89 53.39
N ALA A 9 -30.05 -8.79 53.66
CA ALA A 9 -30.34 -7.76 52.66
C ALA A 9 -29.13 -6.83 52.40
N ALA A 10 -28.26 -6.62 53.39
CA ALA A 10 -27.06 -5.81 53.25
C ALA A 10 -25.93 -6.50 52.44
N LEU A 11 -25.87 -7.84 52.45
CA LEU A 11 -24.89 -8.59 51.66
C LEU A 11 -25.25 -8.69 50.18
N ALA A 12 -26.54 -8.60 49.82
CA ALA A 12 -27.00 -8.64 48.44
C ALA A 12 -26.81 -7.30 47.69
N ALA A 13 -26.77 -6.17 48.42
CA ALA A 13 -26.57 -4.84 47.84
C ALA A 13 -25.09 -4.52 47.52
N GLY A 14 -24.13 -5.25 48.12
CA GLY A 14 -22.69 -5.06 47.88
C GLY A 14 -22.16 -5.67 46.58
N LEU A 15 -22.93 -6.54 45.92
CA LEU A 15 -22.53 -7.24 44.68
C LEU A 15 -22.95 -6.54 43.38
N MET A 16 -23.69 -5.42 43.46
CA MET A 16 -24.19 -4.72 42.25
C MET A 16 -23.34 -3.52 41.80
N ALA A 17 -22.21 -3.22 42.44
CA ALA A 17 -21.46 -1.98 42.21
C ALA A 17 -20.03 -2.15 41.68
N ALA A 18 -19.77 -3.17 40.87
CA ALA A 18 -18.57 -3.23 40.04
C ALA A 18 -18.94 -3.65 38.61
N ALA A 19 -19.77 -2.84 37.95
CA ALA A 19 -19.69 -2.81 36.49
C ALA A 19 -18.24 -2.42 36.17
N PRO A 20 -17.46 -3.24 35.43
CA PRO A 20 -16.11 -2.85 35.07
C PRO A 20 -16.25 -1.51 34.34
N ALA A 21 -15.60 -0.47 34.85
CA ALA A 21 -15.48 0.79 34.12
C ALA A 21 -14.94 0.41 32.75
N MET A 22 -15.78 0.52 31.70
CA MET A 22 -15.38 0.13 30.37
C MET A 22 -14.17 0.96 30.01
N ALA A 23 -13.00 0.33 30.00
CA ALA A 23 -11.76 1.00 29.70
C ALA A 23 -11.88 1.59 28.30
N GLN A 24 -11.47 2.86 28.14
CA GLN A 24 -11.61 3.57 26.87
C GLN A 24 -11.00 2.76 25.72
N PRO A 25 -11.58 2.80 24.52
CA PRO A 25 -11.04 2.07 23.38
C PRO A 25 -9.61 2.52 23.07
N ILE A 26 -8.85 1.62 22.45
CA ILE A 26 -7.54 1.92 21.90
C ILE A 26 -7.76 2.32 20.44
N VAL A 27 -7.47 3.57 20.10
CA VAL A 27 -7.70 4.09 18.75
C VAL A 27 -6.46 3.90 17.89
N ILE A 28 -6.63 3.23 16.75
CA ILE A 28 -5.65 3.07 15.69
C ILE A 28 -5.98 4.05 14.56
N GLY A 29 -5.04 4.90 14.18
CA GLY A 29 -5.19 5.75 13.01
C GLY A 29 -5.01 4.93 11.73
N VAL A 30 -5.78 5.23 10.68
CA VAL A 30 -5.58 4.65 9.36
C VAL A 30 -5.45 5.78 8.35
N SER A 31 -4.25 5.96 7.80
CA SER A 31 -3.94 6.98 6.79
C SER A 31 -3.83 6.32 5.42
N THR A 32 -4.92 6.30 4.67
CA THR A 32 -5.00 5.65 3.35
C THR A 32 -5.65 6.56 2.32
N ALA A 33 -5.67 6.15 1.04
CA ALA A 33 -6.24 6.92 -0.05
C ALA A 33 -7.65 6.43 -0.36
N GLN A 34 -8.66 7.01 0.30
CA GLN A 34 -10.06 6.66 0.05
C GLN A 34 -10.57 7.24 -1.28
N THR A 35 -9.84 8.20 -1.84
CA THR A 35 -10.14 8.80 -3.14
C THR A 35 -8.91 8.79 -4.07
N GLY A 36 -9.15 8.98 -5.37
CA GLY A 36 -8.08 9.02 -6.38
C GLY A 36 -7.72 7.65 -6.97
N PRO A 37 -6.56 7.53 -7.64
CA PRO A 37 -6.23 6.39 -8.49
C PRO A 37 -5.97 5.08 -7.70
N ALA A 38 -5.71 5.19 -6.40
CA ALA A 38 -5.49 4.07 -5.50
C ALA A 38 -6.75 3.64 -4.71
N ALA A 39 -7.89 4.33 -4.86
CA ALA A 39 -9.06 4.15 -3.99
C ALA A 39 -9.58 2.71 -3.93
N VAL A 40 -9.60 2.01 -5.06
CA VAL A 40 -10.05 0.61 -5.12
C VAL A 40 -9.11 -0.31 -4.31
N ALA A 41 -7.79 -0.13 -4.45
CA ALA A 41 -6.82 -0.94 -3.72
C ALA A 41 -6.80 -0.59 -2.22
N ALA A 42 -7.01 0.69 -1.88
CA ALA A 42 -7.16 1.15 -0.50
C ALA A 42 -8.44 0.62 0.18
N GLU A 43 -9.51 0.37 -0.58
CA GLU A 43 -10.71 -0.29 -0.06
C GLU A 43 -10.40 -1.73 0.39
N TRP A 44 -9.62 -2.48 -0.38
CA TRP A 44 -9.19 -3.84 -0.01
C TRP A 44 -8.29 -3.84 1.23
N GLU A 45 -7.41 -2.86 1.34
CA GLU A 45 -6.60 -2.62 2.55
C GLU A 45 -7.51 -2.36 3.76
N LEU A 46 -8.54 -1.51 3.63
CA LEU A 46 -9.50 -1.26 4.71
C LEU A 46 -10.32 -2.48 5.08
N TRP A 47 -10.68 -3.35 4.14
CA TRP A 47 -11.33 -4.62 4.48
C TRP A 47 -10.42 -5.50 5.35
N GLY A 48 -9.14 -5.59 5.01
CA GLY A 48 -8.15 -6.30 5.82
C GLY A 48 -7.98 -5.71 7.22
N VAL A 49 -7.89 -4.38 7.33
CA VAL A 49 -7.81 -3.68 8.62
C VAL A 49 -9.05 -3.94 9.47
N ASN A 50 -10.25 -3.79 8.89
CA ASN A 50 -11.50 -4.02 9.62
C ASN A 50 -11.61 -5.48 10.10
N LEU A 51 -11.29 -6.45 9.24
CA LEU A 51 -11.29 -7.87 9.60
C LEU A 51 -10.35 -8.13 10.79
N ALA A 52 -9.12 -7.61 10.76
CA ALA A 52 -8.18 -7.78 11.85
C ALA A 52 -8.68 -7.16 13.17
N ILE A 53 -9.30 -5.97 13.11
CA ILE A 53 -9.87 -5.29 14.27
C ILE A 53 -11.05 -6.09 14.85
N GLU A 54 -11.93 -6.61 13.99
CA GLU A 54 -13.06 -7.45 14.39
C GLU A 54 -12.59 -8.73 15.09
N GLU A 55 -11.61 -9.44 14.51
CA GLU A 55 -11.04 -10.66 15.10
C GLU A 55 -10.38 -10.39 16.46
N ILE A 56 -9.55 -9.34 16.57
CA ILE A 56 -8.90 -8.96 17.84
C ILE A 56 -9.96 -8.60 18.89
N ASN A 57 -10.98 -7.83 18.50
CA ASN A 57 -12.06 -7.46 19.40
C ASN A 57 -12.88 -8.66 19.84
N ALA A 58 -13.18 -9.61 18.94
CA ALA A 58 -13.88 -10.85 19.27
C ALA A 58 -13.08 -11.72 20.25
N ALA A 59 -11.75 -11.70 20.16
CA ALA A 59 -10.83 -12.39 21.07
C ALA A 59 -10.65 -11.71 22.45
N GLY A 60 -11.41 -10.65 22.75
CA GLY A 60 -11.35 -9.93 24.03
C GLY A 60 -10.56 -8.61 23.99
N GLY A 61 -10.10 -8.20 22.82
CA GLY A 61 -9.37 -6.94 22.61
C GLY A 61 -7.91 -7.01 23.07
N VAL A 62 -7.27 -5.84 23.17
CA VAL A 62 -5.87 -5.71 23.60
C VAL A 62 -5.85 -5.29 25.07
N LEU A 63 -5.28 -6.13 25.94
CA LEU A 63 -5.27 -5.91 27.39
C LEU A 63 -6.69 -5.65 27.96
N GLY A 64 -7.70 -6.34 27.41
CA GLY A 64 -9.11 -6.19 27.79
C GLY A 64 -9.81 -4.94 27.24
N ARG A 65 -9.14 -4.16 26.38
CA ARG A 65 -9.69 -2.95 25.74
C ARG A 65 -10.01 -3.21 24.27
N LYS A 66 -11.15 -2.72 23.81
CA LYS A 66 -11.52 -2.80 22.38
C LYS A 66 -10.64 -1.87 21.55
N LEU A 67 -10.35 -2.28 20.32
CA LEU A 67 -9.74 -1.45 19.29
C LEU A 67 -10.83 -0.73 18.50
N GLU A 68 -10.57 0.53 18.16
CA GLU A 68 -11.34 1.33 17.20
C GLU A 68 -10.40 1.90 16.14
N ILE A 69 -10.91 2.17 14.95
CA ILE A 69 -10.12 2.79 13.87
C ILE A 69 -10.61 4.21 13.60
N LEU A 70 -9.64 5.11 13.39
CA LEU A 70 -9.87 6.46 12.90
C LEU A 70 -9.29 6.58 11.50
N VAL A 71 -10.14 6.39 10.50
CA VAL A 71 -9.71 6.40 9.09
C VAL A 71 -9.73 7.82 8.55
N MET A 72 -8.65 8.22 7.88
CA MET A 72 -8.50 9.52 7.24
C MET A 72 -7.99 9.36 5.80
N ASP A 73 -8.62 10.09 4.89
CA ASP A 73 -8.24 10.13 3.48
C ASP A 73 -7.04 11.06 3.24
N ASN A 74 -5.91 10.49 2.85
CA ASN A 74 -4.72 11.23 2.44
C ASN A 74 -4.61 11.40 0.92
N LYS A 75 -5.55 10.85 0.14
CA LYS A 75 -5.67 11.00 -1.32
C LYS A 75 -4.42 10.57 -2.11
N CYS A 76 -3.53 9.77 -1.52
CA CYS A 76 -2.19 9.51 -2.05
C CYS A 76 -1.35 10.77 -2.34
N ASN A 77 -1.65 11.88 -1.67
CA ASN A 77 -0.95 13.15 -1.86
C ASN A 77 -0.04 13.45 -0.65
N PRO A 78 1.25 13.80 -0.86
CA PRO A 78 2.18 14.08 0.24
C PRO A 78 1.73 15.18 1.21
N SER A 79 1.19 16.29 0.70
CA SER A 79 0.74 17.42 1.52
C SER A 79 -0.48 17.02 2.36
N GLU A 80 -1.42 16.30 1.77
CA GLU A 80 -2.60 15.80 2.49
C GLU A 80 -2.19 14.74 3.53
N ALA A 81 -1.22 13.88 3.22
CA ALA A 81 -0.68 12.91 4.17
C ALA A 81 -0.03 13.56 5.39
N VAL A 82 0.72 14.66 5.20
CA VAL A 82 1.24 15.48 6.30
C VAL A 82 0.10 16.04 7.16
N ASN A 83 -0.95 16.57 6.55
CA ASN A 83 -2.11 17.08 7.27
C ASN A 83 -2.83 15.98 8.07
N VAL A 84 -3.01 14.80 7.46
CA VAL A 84 -3.61 13.62 8.11
C VAL A 84 -2.75 13.13 9.26
N ALA A 85 -1.44 13.03 9.09
CA ALA A 85 -0.52 12.61 10.15
C ALA A 85 -0.61 13.53 11.37
N ASN A 86 -0.61 14.86 11.17
CA ASN A 86 -0.79 15.81 12.27
C ASN A 86 -2.14 15.64 12.98
N LYS A 87 -3.24 15.46 12.24
CA LYS A 87 -4.56 15.22 12.83
C LYS A 87 -4.64 13.92 13.63
N LEU A 88 -3.98 12.85 13.17
CA LEU A 88 -3.90 11.58 13.90
C LEU A 88 -3.07 11.72 15.18
N VAL A 89 -1.98 12.49 15.16
CA VAL A 89 -1.18 12.85 16.34
C VAL A 89 -2.03 13.64 17.34
N GLU A 90 -2.76 14.67 16.88
CA GLU A 90 -3.67 15.47 17.71
C GLU A 90 -4.79 14.63 18.33
N ALA A 91 -5.31 13.65 17.57
CA ALA A 91 -6.30 12.69 18.03
C ALA A 91 -5.74 11.64 19.02
N LYS A 92 -4.42 11.64 19.28
CA LYS A 92 -3.72 10.75 20.21
C LYS A 92 -3.96 9.26 19.92
N VAL A 93 -3.96 8.90 18.63
CA VAL A 93 -3.98 7.48 18.24
C VAL A 93 -2.72 6.78 18.76
N VAL A 94 -2.82 5.50 19.11
CA VAL A 94 -1.68 4.78 19.71
C VAL A 94 -0.71 4.24 18.66
N ALA A 95 -1.19 4.06 17.43
CA ALA A 95 -0.43 3.62 16.27
C ALA A 95 -1.17 4.06 15.00
N ILE A 96 -0.45 4.07 13.88
CA ILE A 96 -0.98 4.42 12.56
C ILE A 96 -0.73 3.23 11.62
N GLU A 97 -1.79 2.67 11.06
CA GLU A 97 -1.68 1.93 9.81
C GLU A 97 -1.62 2.97 8.69
N GLY A 98 -0.55 2.90 7.90
CA GLY A 98 -0.44 3.72 6.73
C GLY A 98 0.98 3.85 6.21
N SER A 99 1.17 4.37 5.00
CA SER A 99 0.13 4.70 4.03
C SER A 99 0.20 3.77 2.84
N HIS A 100 -0.89 3.71 2.09
CA HIS A 100 -0.99 2.98 0.83
C HIS A 100 0.09 3.42 -0.18
N CYS A 101 0.17 4.72 -0.44
CA CYS A 101 1.10 5.29 -1.41
C CYS A 101 2.45 5.65 -0.80
N SER A 102 3.52 5.29 -1.51
CA SER A 102 4.90 5.55 -1.07
C SER A 102 5.18 7.03 -0.78
N SER A 103 4.70 7.94 -1.62
CA SER A 103 4.89 9.38 -1.43
C SER A 103 4.20 9.90 -0.17
N ALA A 104 2.98 9.43 0.11
CA ALA A 104 2.24 9.78 1.32
C ALA A 104 2.93 9.22 2.59
N HIS A 105 3.40 7.97 2.53
CA HIS A 105 4.08 7.33 3.66
C HIS A 105 5.41 8.04 3.98
N LEU A 106 6.26 8.25 2.98
CA LEU A 106 7.55 8.94 3.14
C LEU A 106 7.38 10.35 3.72
N ALA A 107 6.39 11.11 3.25
CA ALA A 107 6.11 12.46 3.75
C ALA A 107 5.66 12.47 5.22
N SER A 108 5.03 11.39 5.70
CA SER A 108 4.52 11.27 7.07
C SER A 108 5.57 10.80 8.08
N MET A 109 6.66 10.17 7.60
CA MET A 109 7.66 9.52 8.47
C MET A 109 8.25 10.47 9.52
N LYS A 110 8.67 11.69 9.14
CA LYS A 110 9.27 12.62 10.10
C LYS A 110 8.30 13.03 11.21
N ILE A 111 7.03 13.24 10.87
CA ILE A 111 5.99 13.66 11.81
C ILE A 111 5.74 12.58 12.85
N ILE A 112 5.59 11.33 12.42
CA ILE A 112 5.34 10.21 13.34
C ILE A 112 6.57 9.91 14.21
N GLN A 113 7.78 10.19 13.71
CA GLN A 113 9.00 10.05 14.49
C GLN A 113 9.05 11.06 15.63
N ASP A 114 8.74 12.33 15.32
CA ASP A 114 8.71 13.41 16.32
C ASP A 114 7.62 13.17 17.36
N ALA A 115 6.46 12.68 16.91
CA ALA A 115 5.34 12.31 17.78
C ALA A 115 5.56 11.01 18.57
N LYS A 116 6.56 10.20 18.20
CA LYS A 116 6.84 8.87 18.78
C LYS A 116 5.63 7.93 18.69
N ILE A 117 4.90 7.99 17.57
CA ILE A 117 3.76 7.12 17.29
C ILE A 117 4.17 6.10 16.24
N PRO A 118 4.08 4.78 16.51
CA PRO A 118 4.41 3.76 15.53
C PRO A 118 3.53 3.88 14.28
N MET A 119 4.14 3.88 13.10
CA MET A 119 3.48 3.85 11.81
C MET A 119 3.94 2.62 11.04
N ILE A 120 2.98 1.82 10.56
CA ILE A 120 3.24 0.56 9.85
C ILE A 120 2.55 0.61 8.49
N THR A 121 3.28 0.32 7.41
CA THR A 121 2.66 0.11 6.08
C THR A 121 2.74 -1.35 5.64
N GLY A 122 1.61 -1.86 5.14
CA GLY A 122 1.54 -3.14 4.42
C GLY A 122 1.66 -3.02 2.90
N ILE A 123 1.65 -1.81 2.33
CA ILE A 123 1.47 -1.61 0.89
C ILE A 123 2.60 -0.80 0.25
N ALA A 124 3.02 0.31 0.86
CA ALA A 124 4.00 1.21 0.27
C ALA A 124 5.37 0.53 0.12
N SER A 125 5.84 0.44 -1.13
CA SER A 125 6.93 -0.46 -1.51
C SER A 125 8.24 0.23 -1.85
N ASN A 126 8.27 1.56 -1.94
CA ASN A 126 9.50 2.28 -2.31
C ASN A 126 10.67 1.86 -1.39
N PRO A 127 11.87 1.54 -1.94
CA PRO A 127 13.00 1.07 -1.16
C PRO A 127 13.43 2.01 -0.03
N GLN A 128 13.30 3.33 -0.22
CA GLN A 128 13.65 4.36 0.77
C GLN A 128 12.87 4.19 2.08
N ILE A 129 11.64 3.69 2.02
CA ILE A 129 10.85 3.43 3.24
C ILE A 129 11.61 2.48 4.17
N THR A 130 12.20 1.42 3.62
CA THR A 130 13.02 0.50 4.43
C THR A 130 14.30 1.14 4.90
N THR A 131 15.01 1.83 4.00
CA THR A 131 16.30 2.45 4.31
C THR A 131 16.17 3.51 5.41
N LEU A 132 15.05 4.23 5.44
CA LEU A 132 14.76 5.27 6.41
C LEU A 132 14.02 4.76 7.65
N SER A 133 13.62 3.48 7.71
CA SER A 133 12.93 2.90 8.86
C SER A 133 13.91 2.25 9.84
N GLY A 134 13.55 2.25 11.12
CA GLY A 134 14.30 1.60 12.20
C GLY A 134 15.57 2.36 12.63
N LYS A 135 16.46 1.63 13.30
CA LYS A 135 17.63 2.19 13.99
C LYS A 135 18.57 2.90 13.01
N GLY A 136 18.79 4.21 13.25
CA GLY A 136 19.60 5.06 12.38
C GLY A 136 18.81 5.82 11.32
N GLY A 137 17.50 5.58 11.23
CA GLY A 137 16.53 6.38 10.49
C GLY A 137 15.38 6.78 11.42
N ASN A 138 14.22 6.19 11.20
CA ASN A 138 12.99 6.43 11.95
C ASN A 138 12.60 5.22 12.80
N ASP A 139 12.86 5.31 14.10
CA ASP A 139 12.57 4.26 15.09
C ASP A 139 11.07 3.92 15.24
N TYR A 140 10.18 4.74 14.67
CA TYR A 140 8.73 4.56 14.75
C TYR A 140 8.10 4.20 13.40
N ALA A 141 8.87 4.06 12.33
CA ALA A 141 8.35 3.60 11.04
C ALA A 141 8.70 2.14 10.80
N PHE A 142 7.72 1.38 10.31
CA PHE A 142 7.87 -0.05 10.01
C PHE A 142 7.19 -0.39 8.68
N ARG A 143 7.69 -1.44 8.03
CA ARG A 143 7.04 -2.06 6.87
C ARG A 143 6.95 -3.56 7.07
N ILE A 144 5.79 -4.13 6.76
CA ILE A 144 5.51 -5.57 6.87
C ILE A 144 5.38 -6.27 5.50
N SER A 145 5.53 -5.55 4.40
CA SER A 145 5.60 -6.07 3.03
C SER A 145 7.01 -6.03 2.43
N ALA A 146 7.19 -6.62 1.24
CA ALA A 146 8.45 -6.58 0.51
C ALA A 146 8.70 -5.20 -0.13
N SER A 147 9.97 -4.77 -0.21
CA SER A 147 10.37 -3.58 -0.98
C SER A 147 10.35 -3.87 -2.47
N ASP A 148 10.22 -2.82 -3.29
CA ASP A 148 10.53 -2.90 -4.71
C ASP A 148 11.95 -3.37 -4.96
N ALA A 149 12.92 -3.03 -4.11
CA ALA A 149 14.28 -3.56 -4.24
C ALA A 149 14.31 -5.10 -4.12
N GLY A 150 13.62 -5.67 -3.12
CA GLY A 150 13.54 -7.12 -2.94
C GLY A 150 12.73 -7.80 -4.04
N MET A 151 11.58 -7.24 -4.41
CA MET A 151 10.73 -7.77 -5.48
C MET A 151 11.43 -7.74 -6.84
N MET A 152 12.13 -6.64 -7.16
CA MET A 152 12.87 -6.52 -8.42
C MET A 152 14.11 -7.44 -8.44
N GLN A 153 14.75 -7.72 -7.30
CA GLN A 153 15.78 -8.76 -7.25
C GLN A 153 15.23 -10.14 -7.60
N ALA A 154 14.05 -10.50 -7.05
CA ALA A 154 13.39 -11.77 -7.37
C ALA A 154 12.97 -11.83 -8.84
N LEU A 155 12.37 -10.76 -9.36
CA LEU A 155 11.99 -10.65 -10.77
C LEU A 155 13.21 -10.78 -11.70
N GLY A 156 14.33 -10.13 -11.34
CA GLY A 156 15.58 -10.24 -12.09
C GLY A 156 16.12 -11.67 -12.15
N ILE A 157 16.02 -12.44 -11.06
CA ILE A 157 16.39 -13.87 -11.05
C ILE A 157 15.50 -14.66 -12.02
N TYR A 158 14.19 -14.45 -11.93
CA TYR A 158 13.22 -15.15 -12.78
C TYR A 158 13.48 -14.86 -14.28
N LEU A 159 13.58 -13.59 -14.66
CA LEU A 159 13.78 -13.19 -16.06
C LEU A 159 15.15 -13.61 -16.59
N ALA A 160 16.19 -13.60 -15.77
CA ALA A 160 17.52 -14.10 -16.16
C ALA A 160 17.52 -15.60 -16.45
N ALA A 161 16.71 -16.39 -15.73
CA ALA A 161 16.61 -17.83 -15.93
C ALA A 161 15.79 -18.18 -17.18
N LYS A 162 14.71 -17.46 -17.43
CA LYS A 162 13.82 -17.69 -18.59
C LYS A 162 14.33 -17.06 -19.88
N LYS A 163 15.11 -15.97 -19.77
CA LYS A 163 15.58 -15.12 -20.87
C LYS A 163 14.52 -14.78 -21.92
N PRO A 164 13.32 -14.34 -21.52
CA PRO A 164 12.23 -14.14 -22.47
C PRO A 164 12.39 -12.88 -23.32
N PHE A 165 13.19 -11.91 -22.89
CA PHE A 165 13.27 -10.57 -23.47
C PHE A 165 14.74 -10.13 -23.65
N LYS A 166 15.00 -9.30 -24.66
CA LYS A 166 16.29 -8.58 -24.85
C LYS A 166 16.12 -7.08 -24.61
N THR A 167 14.99 -6.51 -24.98
CA THR A 167 14.69 -5.09 -24.85
C THR A 167 13.45 -4.85 -23.99
N VAL A 168 13.47 -3.77 -23.22
CA VAL A 168 12.34 -3.38 -22.36
C VAL A 168 12.11 -1.88 -22.43
N ALA A 169 10.84 -1.48 -22.50
CA ALA A 169 10.43 -0.11 -22.24
C ALA A 169 9.82 0.00 -20.85
N ILE A 170 10.04 1.11 -20.16
CA ILE A 170 9.50 1.34 -18.82
C ILE A 170 8.43 2.42 -18.90
N VAL A 171 7.24 2.16 -18.35
CA VAL A 171 6.16 3.14 -18.16
C VAL A 171 5.90 3.28 -16.68
N ALA A 172 6.04 4.49 -16.15
CA ALA A 172 5.85 4.75 -14.72
C ALA A 172 5.11 6.05 -14.46
N GLU A 173 4.40 6.12 -13.34
CA GLU A 173 3.78 7.37 -12.89
C GLU A 173 4.79 8.27 -12.18
N ASP A 174 4.50 9.58 -12.16
CA ASP A 174 5.31 10.60 -11.49
C ASP A 174 5.02 10.64 -9.98
N SER A 175 5.43 9.57 -9.29
CA SER A 175 5.35 9.43 -7.84
C SER A 175 6.59 8.72 -7.29
N ASP A 176 6.77 8.72 -5.97
CA ASP A 176 7.84 7.94 -5.34
C ASP A 176 7.65 6.43 -5.60
N PHE A 177 6.42 5.96 -5.76
CA PHE A 177 6.17 4.57 -6.16
C PHE A 177 6.62 4.32 -7.61
N GLY A 178 6.14 5.12 -8.57
CA GLY A 178 6.44 4.91 -9.98
C GLY A 178 7.93 5.06 -10.30
N ARG A 179 8.54 6.16 -9.86
CA ARG A 179 9.97 6.43 -10.07
C ARG A 179 10.85 5.44 -9.30
N GLY A 180 10.54 5.21 -8.03
CA GLY A 180 11.31 4.29 -7.18
C GLY A 180 11.25 2.85 -7.68
N GLY A 181 10.10 2.40 -8.18
CA GLY A 181 9.95 1.10 -8.82
C GLY A 181 10.73 0.98 -10.14
N ALA A 182 10.64 2.00 -11.00
CA ALA A 182 11.42 2.05 -12.25
C ALA A 182 12.93 2.01 -12.00
N ASP A 183 13.42 2.74 -11.01
CA ASP A 183 14.83 2.75 -10.63
C ASP A 183 15.26 1.42 -10.01
N ALA A 184 14.43 0.82 -9.14
CA ALA A 184 14.68 -0.51 -8.60
C ALA A 184 14.75 -1.58 -9.71
N PHE A 185 13.90 -1.48 -10.73
CA PHE A 185 13.92 -2.37 -11.89
C PHE A 185 15.21 -2.21 -12.70
N LYS A 186 15.61 -0.97 -13.00
CA LYS A 186 16.87 -0.68 -13.70
C LYS A 186 18.08 -1.20 -12.92
N ALA A 187 18.08 -1.06 -11.60
CA ALA A 187 19.19 -1.49 -10.77
C ALA A 187 19.27 -3.01 -10.62
N ALA A 188 18.13 -3.70 -10.46
CA ALA A 188 18.12 -5.12 -10.10
C ALA A 188 17.81 -6.08 -11.26
N VAL A 189 16.94 -5.70 -12.18
CA VAL A 189 16.48 -6.58 -13.27
C VAL A 189 17.38 -6.45 -14.50
N VAL A 190 17.59 -5.23 -14.98
CA VAL A 190 18.30 -4.96 -16.24
C VAL A 190 19.67 -5.63 -16.31
N PRO A 191 20.61 -5.42 -15.36
CA PRO A 191 21.92 -6.08 -15.42
C PRO A 191 21.83 -7.59 -15.23
N LYS A 192 20.87 -8.08 -14.44
CA LYS A 192 20.78 -9.50 -14.09
C LYS A 192 20.19 -10.34 -15.23
N ALA A 193 19.18 -9.81 -15.90
CA ALA A 193 18.52 -10.43 -17.05
C ALA A 193 19.18 -10.08 -18.39
N GLY A 194 20.14 -9.15 -18.42
CA GLY A 194 20.83 -8.72 -19.64
C GLY A 194 19.92 -7.95 -20.59
N LEU A 195 19.03 -7.11 -20.04
CA LEU A 195 18.08 -6.32 -20.83
C LEU A 195 18.70 -4.99 -21.29
N GLU A 196 18.21 -4.48 -22.41
CA GLU A 196 18.42 -3.09 -22.85
C GLU A 196 17.15 -2.27 -22.59
N VAL A 197 17.28 -1.13 -21.91
CA VAL A 197 16.16 -0.21 -21.69
C VAL A 197 16.05 0.75 -22.87
N VAL A 198 15.04 0.55 -23.74
CA VAL A 198 14.86 1.36 -24.97
C VAL A 198 14.07 2.64 -24.72
N SER A 199 13.33 2.71 -23.62
CA SER A 199 12.69 3.95 -23.14
C SER A 199 12.33 3.91 -21.66
N THR A 200 12.21 5.10 -21.08
CA THR A 200 11.53 5.32 -19.81
C THR A 200 10.57 6.48 -19.99
N ASP A 201 9.28 6.20 -19.95
CA ASP A 201 8.20 7.14 -20.14
C ASP A 201 7.52 7.39 -18.79
N ILE A 202 7.59 8.63 -18.30
CA ILE A 202 6.96 9.06 -17.05
C ILE A 202 5.71 9.87 -17.36
N HIS A 203 4.60 9.60 -16.67
CA HIS A 203 3.34 10.33 -16.81
C HIS A 203 2.82 10.85 -15.46
N PRO A 204 2.06 11.95 -15.42
CA PRO A 204 1.42 12.39 -14.18
C PRO A 204 0.39 11.36 -13.70
N GLN A 205 0.15 11.29 -12.39
CA GLN A 205 -0.93 10.47 -11.84
C GLN A 205 -2.29 10.93 -12.37
N ASN A 206 -3.24 9.99 -12.52
CA ASN A 206 -4.55 10.19 -13.14
C ASN A 206 -4.46 10.60 -14.62
N ALA A 207 -3.50 10.06 -15.36
CA ALA A 207 -3.34 10.36 -16.78
C ALA A 207 -4.57 9.86 -17.57
N PRO A 208 -5.31 10.73 -18.27
CA PRO A 208 -6.49 10.33 -19.02
C PRO A 208 -6.13 9.67 -20.35
N ASP A 209 -4.99 10.03 -20.93
CA ASP A 209 -4.56 9.64 -22.28
C ASP A 209 -3.11 9.15 -22.28
N PHE A 210 -2.90 7.96 -22.86
CA PHE A 210 -1.60 7.32 -23.04
C PHE A 210 -1.19 7.23 -24.52
N THR A 211 -1.93 7.81 -25.45
CA THR A 211 -1.72 7.71 -26.90
C THR A 211 -0.28 7.99 -27.32
N SER A 212 0.35 9.03 -26.76
CA SER A 212 1.73 9.38 -27.11
C SER A 212 2.75 8.33 -26.65
N ILE A 213 2.56 7.75 -25.46
CA ILE A 213 3.40 6.67 -24.92
C ILE A 213 3.20 5.41 -25.76
N LEU A 214 1.95 5.02 -26.01
CA LEU A 214 1.61 3.84 -26.81
C LEU A 214 2.16 3.91 -28.24
N THR A 215 2.08 5.08 -28.88
CA THR A 215 2.67 5.31 -30.21
C THR A 215 4.18 5.09 -30.20
N ARG A 216 4.89 5.62 -29.19
CA ARG A 216 6.34 5.39 -29.04
C ARG A 216 6.67 3.92 -28.80
N LEU A 217 5.88 3.21 -28.00
CA LEU A 217 6.05 1.78 -27.75
C LEU A 217 5.88 0.95 -29.03
N GLN A 218 4.87 1.26 -29.86
CA GLN A 218 4.67 0.61 -31.16
C GLN A 218 5.80 0.89 -32.17
N GLN A 219 6.36 2.10 -32.14
CA GLN A 219 7.49 2.47 -33.00
C GLN A 219 8.78 1.79 -32.57
N ARG A 220 9.07 1.76 -31.26
CA ARG A 220 10.29 1.17 -30.70
C ARG A 220 10.28 -0.36 -30.68
N ARG A 221 9.09 -0.97 -30.60
CA ARG A 221 8.88 -2.43 -30.56
C ARG A 221 9.75 -3.14 -29.51
N PRO A 222 9.71 -2.74 -28.22
CA PRO A 222 10.40 -3.48 -27.17
C PRO A 222 9.84 -4.91 -27.05
N ASP A 223 10.65 -5.83 -26.56
CA ASP A 223 10.20 -7.20 -26.29
C ASP A 223 9.26 -7.26 -25.06
N ALA A 224 9.37 -6.30 -24.14
CA ALA A 224 8.47 -6.17 -22.99
C ALA A 224 8.23 -4.71 -22.57
N ILE A 225 7.12 -4.48 -21.87
CA ILE A 225 6.79 -3.21 -21.20
C ILE A 225 6.79 -3.44 -19.68
N ALA A 226 7.74 -2.83 -18.97
CA ALA A 226 7.75 -2.83 -17.51
C ALA A 226 6.87 -1.67 -16.98
N THR A 227 5.86 -1.98 -16.17
CA THR A 227 4.93 -0.97 -15.63
C THR A 227 5.17 -0.69 -14.15
N PHE A 228 5.03 0.57 -13.74
CA PHE A 228 5.05 1.03 -12.35
C PHE A 228 4.03 2.16 -12.15
N GLN A 229 2.75 1.78 -12.12
CA GLN A 229 1.60 2.70 -12.10
C GLN A 229 0.60 2.22 -11.06
N LEU A 230 -0.11 3.13 -10.39
CA LEU A 230 -1.20 2.80 -9.48
C LEU A 230 -2.42 2.26 -10.24
N GLY A 231 -3.25 1.48 -9.56
CA GLY A 231 -4.34 0.70 -10.16
C GLY A 231 -5.19 1.42 -11.19
N GLY A 232 -5.71 2.62 -10.90
CA GLY A 232 -6.50 3.40 -11.85
C GLY A 232 -5.75 3.71 -13.16
N ASP A 233 -4.52 4.18 -13.07
CA ASP A 233 -3.67 4.51 -14.21
C ASP A 233 -3.18 3.26 -14.95
N SER A 234 -2.80 2.22 -14.21
CA SER A 234 -2.41 0.92 -14.78
C SER A 234 -3.54 0.32 -15.60
N LEU A 235 -4.77 0.30 -15.07
CA LEU A 235 -5.94 -0.20 -15.80
C LEU A 235 -6.30 0.66 -17.00
N ASN A 236 -6.17 2.00 -16.90
CA ASN A 236 -6.42 2.89 -18.04
C ASN A 236 -5.39 2.67 -19.16
N PHE A 237 -4.10 2.60 -18.81
CA PHE A 237 -3.02 2.32 -19.74
C PHE A 237 -3.22 0.98 -20.45
N LEU A 238 -3.49 -0.10 -19.70
CA LEU A 238 -3.72 -1.43 -20.26
C LEU A 238 -4.93 -1.46 -21.20
N ARG A 239 -6.03 -0.78 -20.85
CA ARG A 239 -7.21 -0.65 -21.72
C ARG A 239 -6.88 0.04 -23.04
N GLN A 240 -6.18 1.18 -22.99
CA GLN A 240 -5.81 1.91 -24.20
C GLN A 240 -4.80 1.13 -25.04
N ALA A 241 -3.84 0.45 -24.41
CA ALA A 241 -2.90 -0.44 -25.08
C ALA A 241 -3.63 -1.53 -25.89
N MET A 242 -4.65 -2.16 -25.29
CA MET A 242 -5.50 -3.14 -25.98
C MET A 242 -6.29 -2.52 -27.14
N GLN A 243 -6.89 -1.34 -26.94
CA GLN A 243 -7.68 -0.66 -27.98
C GLN A 243 -6.87 -0.35 -29.23
N VAL A 244 -5.59 0.01 -29.07
CA VAL A 244 -4.68 0.29 -30.19
C VAL A 244 -3.88 -0.93 -30.65
N GLY A 245 -4.20 -2.12 -30.13
CA GLY A 245 -3.63 -3.40 -30.58
C GLY A 245 -2.20 -3.69 -30.13
N VAL A 246 -1.73 -3.10 -29.03
CA VAL A 246 -0.43 -3.48 -28.42
C VAL A 246 -0.52 -4.91 -27.91
N ARG A 247 0.38 -5.77 -28.41
CA ARG A 247 0.54 -7.18 -27.99
C ARG A 247 1.87 -7.46 -27.31
N ILE A 248 2.60 -6.42 -26.93
CA ILE A 248 3.89 -6.54 -26.26
C ILE A 248 3.64 -7.06 -24.84
N PRO A 249 4.33 -8.12 -24.39
CA PRO A 249 4.24 -8.63 -23.03
C PRO A 249 4.53 -7.57 -21.97
N PHE A 250 3.86 -7.67 -20.81
CA PHE A 250 4.11 -6.79 -19.67
C PHE A 250 4.99 -7.46 -18.60
N THR A 251 5.79 -6.66 -17.89
CA THR A 251 6.56 -7.08 -16.70
C THR A 251 6.58 -5.96 -15.64
N GLY A 252 7.38 -6.11 -14.57
CA GLY A 252 7.51 -5.10 -13.51
C GLY A 252 6.43 -5.22 -12.43
N ARG A 253 5.83 -4.09 -12.03
CA ARG A 253 4.71 -4.02 -11.10
C ARG A 253 3.40 -3.85 -11.88
N ILE A 254 2.75 -4.97 -12.16
CA ILE A 254 1.47 -5.01 -12.88
C ILE A 254 0.37 -5.29 -11.87
N GLU A 255 -0.64 -4.42 -11.80
CA GLU A 255 -1.81 -4.65 -10.98
C GLU A 255 -2.85 -5.47 -11.76
N LEU A 256 -3.08 -6.71 -11.31
CA LEU A 256 -4.04 -7.62 -11.92
C LEU A 256 -5.37 -7.61 -11.17
N GLY A 257 -6.24 -6.65 -11.51
CA GLY A 257 -7.62 -6.64 -11.03
C GLY A 257 -8.50 -7.66 -11.76
N GLY A 258 -9.65 -8.02 -11.19
CA GLY A 258 -10.60 -9.01 -11.73
C GLY A 258 -11.22 -8.71 -13.10
N ARG A 259 -10.82 -7.61 -13.78
CA ARG A 259 -11.24 -7.25 -15.15
C ARG A 259 -10.16 -7.53 -16.21
N ASN A 260 -9.05 -8.17 -15.83
CA ASN A 260 -7.87 -8.33 -16.68
C ASN A 260 -7.85 -9.63 -17.51
N THR A 261 -8.91 -10.45 -17.45
CA THR A 261 -9.05 -11.67 -18.25
C THR A 261 -8.77 -11.43 -19.75
N PRO A 262 -9.28 -10.35 -20.37
CA PRO A 262 -8.99 -10.08 -21.78
C PRO A 262 -7.51 -9.78 -22.09
N ILE A 263 -6.75 -9.23 -21.12
CA ILE A 263 -5.31 -8.95 -21.27
C ILE A 263 -4.52 -10.25 -21.28
N ILE A 264 -4.90 -11.18 -20.39
CA ILE A 264 -4.31 -12.52 -20.31
C ILE A 264 -4.62 -13.29 -21.60
N GLU A 265 -5.86 -13.28 -22.07
CA GLU A 265 -6.29 -13.94 -23.31
C GLU A 265 -5.62 -13.36 -24.56
N ALA A 266 -5.36 -12.04 -24.58
CA ALA A 266 -4.62 -11.38 -25.66
C ALA A 266 -3.12 -11.71 -25.68
N GLY A 267 -2.62 -12.47 -24.70
CA GLY A 267 -1.21 -12.84 -24.57
C GLY A 267 -0.33 -11.73 -23.98
N GLY A 268 -0.93 -10.76 -23.28
CA GLY A 268 -0.20 -9.68 -22.61
C GLY A 268 0.63 -10.14 -21.40
N LEU A 269 0.36 -11.35 -20.91
CA LEU A 269 1.14 -12.03 -19.88
C LEU A 269 1.60 -13.38 -20.44
N GLU A 270 2.82 -13.81 -20.12
CA GLU A 270 3.46 -15.02 -20.67
C GLU A 270 2.46 -16.18 -20.78
N LYS A 271 2.29 -16.75 -21.98
CA LYS A 271 1.53 -17.98 -22.16
C LYS A 271 2.31 -19.10 -21.45
N SER A 272 1.81 -19.54 -20.30
CA SER A 272 2.33 -20.71 -19.58
C SER A 272 2.34 -21.96 -20.45
#